data_AF-A0A2K9ALQ7-F1
#
_entry.id   AF-A0A2K9ALQ7-F1
#
_cell.length_a   1.000
_cell.length_b   1.000
_cell.length_c   1.000
_cell.angle_alpha   90.00
_cell.angle_beta   90.00
_cell.angle_gamma   90.00
#
_symmetry.space_group_name_H-M   'P 1'
#
loop_
_entity.id
_entity.type
_entity.pdbx_description
1 polymer ?
#
loop_
_entity_poly.entity_id
_entity_poly.type
_entity_poly.pdbx_seq_one_letter_code
_entity_poly.pdbx_strand_id
1 'polypeptide(L)'
;MINSNVNRVSATNSSMGKQSMKPLSRSNTKAFTLVEMMVAMLIGLIIIAGIVMLFVSSKQTYRLNTAMTHVHDNGRFAMNYLVSDLRKAGWVDSDIVTVDGHSLAAPFDQLTDNIEVTGGQASDGLTVRYYGEENCIGDKPADGIVRNQYQLQATADGLPELKCNGASLIKNVESFQIRYGVLTANGLQYVTSDSVSDISLLQTLQIAFSVASDEKNVIDKNVSLNGVLDEGPYSFNDGRYRKVFTSTIVLNNNGHQPPDSLLVSE
;
A
#
# COMPACT_ATOMS: atom_id res chain seq x y z
N MET A 1 -41.59 69.82 32.75
CA MET A 1 -42.25 71.14 32.87
C MET A 1 -42.25 71.81 31.52
N ILE A 2 -43.42 72.28 31.13
CA ILE A 2 -43.76 72.94 29.88
C ILE A 2 -43.00 74.26 29.78
N ASN A 3 -42.45 74.60 28.61
CA ASN A 3 -42.64 75.97 28.12
C ASN A 3 -42.53 76.05 26.59
N SER A 4 -43.70 76.26 26.00
CA SER A 4 -43.89 76.87 24.70
C SER A 4 -43.28 78.27 24.65
N ASN A 5 -42.66 78.65 23.54
CA ASN A 5 -42.81 80.01 23.05
C ASN A 5 -42.80 80.05 21.52
N VAL A 6 -43.95 80.46 21.01
CA VAL A 6 -44.23 80.80 19.63
C VAL A 6 -43.45 82.07 19.29
N ASN A 7 -42.84 82.13 18.11
CA ASN A 7 -42.67 83.42 17.46
C ASN A 7 -42.85 83.35 15.95
N ARG A 8 -43.45 84.43 15.47
CA ARG A 8 -44.18 84.64 14.23
C ARG A 8 -43.28 84.98 13.03
N VAL A 9 -43.81 84.65 11.85
CA VAL A 9 -43.82 85.44 10.59
C VAL A 9 -42.47 85.72 9.92
N SER A 10 -42.33 85.22 8.68
CA SER A 10 -42.27 86.09 7.50
C SER A 10 -42.26 85.28 6.21
N ALA A 11 -43.31 85.44 5.43
CA ALA A 11 -43.31 85.06 4.02
C ALA A 11 -42.35 85.98 3.26
N THR A 12 -41.35 85.41 2.60
CA THR A 12 -40.68 86.07 1.48
C THR A 12 -40.58 85.07 0.33
N ASN A 13 -41.34 85.37 -0.72
CA ASN A 13 -41.30 84.72 -2.00
C ASN A 13 -39.94 85.00 -2.64
N SER A 14 -39.19 83.96 -3.01
CA SER A 14 -37.99 84.10 -3.83
C SER A 14 -38.00 83.07 -4.96
N SER A 15 -38.43 83.54 -6.12
CA SER A 15 -37.76 83.30 -7.41
C SER A 15 -37.52 81.84 -7.81
N MET A 16 -38.46 81.28 -8.59
CA MET A 16 -38.28 80.08 -9.40
C MET A 16 -37.11 80.25 -10.38
N GLY A 17 -35.93 79.78 -9.98
CA GLY A 17 -34.81 79.53 -10.90
C GLY A 17 -35.12 78.31 -11.77
N LYS A 18 -35.31 78.53 -13.07
CA LYS A 18 -35.43 77.47 -14.09
C LYS A 18 -34.16 76.61 -14.07
N GLN A 19 -34.22 75.41 -13.47
CA GLN A 19 -33.18 74.41 -13.65
C GLN A 19 -33.29 73.82 -15.05
N SER A 20 -32.28 74.09 -15.88
CA SER A 20 -32.10 73.48 -17.20
C SER A 20 -31.89 71.98 -17.04
N MET A 21 -32.90 71.19 -17.43
CA MET A 21 -32.80 69.73 -17.48
C MET A 21 -31.80 69.35 -18.56
N LYS A 22 -30.62 68.86 -18.16
CA LYS A 22 -29.67 68.21 -19.05
C LYS A 22 -30.34 66.96 -19.65
N PRO A 23 -30.27 66.74 -20.98
CA PRO A 23 -30.83 65.53 -21.57
C PRO A 23 -30.08 64.31 -21.03
N LEU A 24 -30.83 63.31 -20.54
CA LEU A 24 -30.27 62.01 -20.19
C LEU A 24 -29.67 61.40 -21.46
N SER A 25 -28.35 61.25 -21.49
CA SER A 25 -27.64 60.53 -22.54
C SER A 25 -28.25 59.15 -22.71
N ARG A 26 -28.89 58.92 -23.85
CA ARG A 26 -29.46 57.62 -24.22
C ARG A 26 -28.31 56.63 -24.29
N SER A 27 -28.18 55.75 -23.29
CA SER A 27 -27.23 54.65 -23.41
C SER A 27 -27.63 53.83 -24.63
N ASN A 28 -26.76 53.72 -25.61
CA ASN A 28 -26.96 52.83 -26.74
C ASN A 28 -26.97 51.39 -26.21
N THR A 29 -28.16 50.88 -25.91
CA THR A 29 -28.37 49.47 -25.63
C THR A 29 -28.13 48.74 -26.95
N LYS A 30 -26.92 48.22 -27.15
CA LYS A 30 -26.61 47.42 -28.33
C LYS A 30 -27.45 46.14 -28.26
N ALA A 31 -28.34 45.95 -29.23
CA ALA A 31 -29.02 44.67 -29.41
C ALA A 31 -27.99 43.67 -29.96
N PHE A 32 -27.72 42.60 -29.22
CA PHE A 32 -26.85 41.51 -29.66
C PHE A 32 -27.44 40.84 -30.89
N THR A 33 -26.59 40.50 -31.86
CA THR A 33 -27.05 39.80 -33.06
C THR A 33 -27.31 38.33 -32.75
N LEU A 34 -28.26 37.69 -33.45
CA LEU A 34 -28.55 36.26 -33.28
C LEU A 34 -27.28 35.41 -33.49
N VAL A 35 -26.43 35.82 -34.44
CA VAL A 35 -25.14 35.18 -34.72
C VAL A 35 -24.19 35.28 -33.52
N GLU A 36 -24.17 36.42 -32.82
CA GLU A 36 -23.32 36.62 -31.64
C GLU A 36 -23.71 35.71 -30.48
N MET A 37 -25.01 35.44 -30.31
CA MET A 37 -25.51 34.46 -29.34
C MET A 37 -25.15 33.02 -29.72
N MET A 38 -25.21 32.67 -31.02
CA MET A 38 -24.79 31.36 -31.50
C MET A 38 -23.29 31.13 -31.26
N VAL A 39 -22.47 32.14 -31.55
CA VAL A 39 -21.01 32.09 -31.34
C VAL A 39 -20.69 32.02 -29.85
N ALA A 40 -21.35 32.81 -29.01
CA ALA A 40 -21.15 32.77 -27.56
C ALA A 40 -21.48 31.39 -26.96
N MET A 41 -22.58 30.77 -27.39
CA MET A 41 -22.97 29.43 -26.94
C MET A 41 -21.98 28.37 -27.42
N LEU A 42 -21.54 28.45 -28.67
CA LEU A 42 -20.54 27.54 -29.24
C LEU A 42 -19.24 27.58 -28.44
N ILE A 43 -18.74 28.78 -28.14
CA ILE A 43 -17.53 28.97 -27.34
C ILE A 43 -17.73 28.44 -25.91
N GLY A 44 -18.88 28.73 -25.30
CA GLY A 44 -19.23 28.24 -23.97
C GLY A 44 -19.20 26.71 -23.88
N LEU A 45 -19.77 26.02 -24.87
CA LEU A 45 -19.75 24.55 -24.94
C LEU A 45 -18.33 23.99 -25.09
N ILE A 46 -17.50 24.61 -25.92
CA ILE A 46 -16.09 24.19 -26.11
C ILE A 46 -15.31 24.32 -24.79
N ILE A 47 -15.48 25.44 -24.08
CA ILE A 47 -14.78 25.67 -22.80
C ILE A 47 -15.25 24.68 -21.74
N ILE A 48 -16.56 24.46 -21.60
CA ILE A 48 -17.12 23.51 -20.63
C ILE A 48 -16.61 22.10 -20.94
N ALA A 49 -16.61 21.69 -22.21
CA ALA A 49 -16.08 20.39 -22.62
C ALA A 49 -14.60 20.22 -22.23
N GLY A 50 -13.78 21.25 -22.45
CA GLY A 50 -12.37 21.27 -22.03
C GLY A 50 -12.20 21.14 -20.51
N ILE A 51 -12.96 21.89 -19.73
CA ILE A 51 -12.90 21.83 -18.26
C ILE A 51 -13.34 20.45 -17.75
N VAL A 52 -14.38 19.86 -18.34
CA VAL A 52 -14.85 18.51 -17.98
C VAL A 52 -13.74 17.48 -18.24
N MET A 53 -13.04 17.55 -19.37
CA MET A 53 -11.91 16.64 -19.66
C MET A 53 -10.79 16.78 -18.62
N LEU A 54 -10.40 18.02 -18.28
CA LEU A 54 -9.39 18.26 -17.24
C LEU A 54 -9.81 17.72 -15.88
N PHE A 55 -11.08 17.91 -15.51
CA PHE A 55 -11.63 17.41 -14.25
C PHE A 55 -11.61 15.88 -14.20
N VAL A 56 -12.01 15.19 -15.28
CA VAL A 56 -11.97 13.73 -15.37
C VAL A 56 -10.54 13.21 -15.26
N SER A 57 -9.60 13.82 -15.99
CA SER A 57 -8.17 13.46 -15.93
C SER A 57 -7.58 13.66 -14.52
N SER A 58 -7.92 14.78 -13.87
CA SER A 58 -7.48 15.10 -12.51
C SER A 58 -8.02 14.08 -11.50
N LYS A 59 -9.31 13.73 -11.61
CA LYS A 59 -9.93 12.70 -10.75
C LYS A 59 -9.29 11.33 -10.92
N GLN A 60 -8.99 10.93 -12.16
CA GLN A 60 -8.32 9.65 -12.43
C GLN A 60 -6.90 9.64 -11.84
N THR A 61 -6.15 10.72 -12.03
CA THR A 61 -4.79 10.87 -11.48
C THR A 61 -4.80 10.84 -9.96
N TYR A 62 -5.77 11.50 -9.32
CA TYR A 62 -5.94 11.46 -7.87
C TYR A 62 -6.17 10.04 -7.36
N ARG A 63 -7.09 9.28 -7.99
CA ARG A 63 -7.37 7.88 -7.61
C ARG A 63 -6.13 6.99 -7.76
N LEU A 64 -5.37 7.15 -8.84
CA LEU A 64 -4.14 6.40 -9.04
C LEU A 64 -3.10 6.72 -7.96
N ASN A 65 -2.89 8.00 -7.65
CA ASN A 65 -1.97 8.42 -6.60
C ASN A 65 -2.36 7.86 -5.24
N THR A 66 -3.64 7.94 -4.86
CA THR A 66 -4.14 7.36 -3.60
C THR A 66 -3.94 5.84 -3.58
N ALA A 67 -4.27 5.13 -4.66
CA ALA A 67 -4.05 3.69 -4.78
C ALA A 67 -2.57 3.30 -4.63
N MET A 68 -1.67 4.05 -5.26
CA MET A 68 -0.22 3.85 -5.14
C MET A 68 0.27 4.06 -3.70
N THR A 69 -0.21 5.12 -3.04
CA THR A 69 0.15 5.40 -1.63
C THR A 69 -0.27 4.26 -0.71
N HIS A 70 -1.52 3.78 -0.81
CA HIS A 70 -1.97 2.66 0.03
C HIS A 70 -1.18 1.37 -0.21
N VAL A 71 -0.88 1.04 -1.48
CA VAL A 71 -0.05 -0.12 -1.82
C VAL A 71 1.36 0.03 -1.25
N HIS A 72 1.94 1.23 -1.32
CA HIS A 72 3.25 1.52 -0.75
C HIS A 72 3.27 1.43 0.78
N ASP A 73 2.29 2.02 1.46
CA ASP A 73 2.23 2.04 2.91
C ASP A 73 2.04 0.62 3.45
N ASN A 74 1.07 -0.13 2.90
CA ASN A 74 0.81 -1.51 3.30
C ASN A 74 2.02 -2.42 3.02
N GLY A 75 2.61 -2.31 1.84
CA GLY A 75 3.77 -3.14 1.48
C GLY A 75 5.01 -2.82 2.32
N ARG A 76 5.27 -1.54 2.63
CA ARG A 76 6.39 -1.16 3.51
C ARG A 76 6.14 -1.61 4.95
N PHE A 77 4.91 -1.48 5.44
CA PHE A 77 4.54 -1.95 6.77
C PHE A 77 4.76 -3.47 6.88
N ALA A 78 4.20 -4.26 5.98
CA ALA A 78 4.36 -5.72 5.99
C ALA A 78 5.82 -6.13 5.83
N MET A 79 6.57 -5.50 4.92
CA MET A 79 7.98 -5.82 4.73
C MET A 79 8.81 -5.54 5.98
N ASN A 80 8.59 -4.39 6.63
CA ASN A 80 9.28 -4.05 7.88
C ASN A 80 8.92 -5.02 9.01
N TYR A 81 7.64 -5.41 9.11
CA TYR A 81 7.17 -6.37 10.10
C TYR A 81 7.84 -7.74 9.89
N LEU A 82 7.74 -8.30 8.68
CA LEU A 82 8.33 -9.59 8.31
C LEU A 82 9.84 -9.60 8.53
N VAL A 83 10.56 -8.59 8.03
CA VAL A 83 12.02 -8.51 8.20
C VAL A 83 12.39 -8.43 9.68
N SER A 84 11.67 -7.64 10.48
CA SER A 84 11.95 -7.52 11.90
C SER A 84 11.72 -8.83 12.65
N ASP A 85 10.70 -9.60 12.27
CA ASP A 85 10.37 -10.86 12.92
C ASP A 85 11.30 -11.99 12.48
N LEU A 86 11.53 -12.13 11.17
CA LEU A 86 12.43 -13.13 10.61
C LEU A 86 13.89 -12.95 11.03
N ARG A 87 14.32 -11.73 11.39
CA ARG A 87 15.65 -11.52 11.99
C ARG A 87 15.81 -12.14 13.38
N LYS A 88 14.71 -12.39 14.09
CA LYS A 88 14.72 -13.08 15.38
C LYS A 88 14.79 -14.60 15.22
N ALA A 89 14.57 -15.12 14.01
CA ALA A 89 14.56 -16.55 13.75
C ALA A 89 15.76 -17.25 14.38
N GLY A 90 15.49 -18.33 15.12
CA GLY A 90 16.49 -19.14 15.82
C GLY A 90 17.12 -18.47 17.04
N TRP A 91 16.69 -17.27 17.43
CA TRP A 91 17.20 -16.63 18.65
C TRP A 91 16.77 -17.42 19.89
N VAL A 92 17.71 -17.61 20.80
CA VAL A 92 17.54 -18.37 22.05
C VAL A 92 18.22 -17.62 23.19
N ASP A 93 17.68 -17.77 24.40
CA ASP A 93 18.32 -17.26 25.60
C ASP A 93 19.54 -18.13 25.96
N SER A 94 20.65 -17.51 26.37
CA SER A 94 21.90 -18.18 26.70
C SER A 94 21.79 -19.13 27.90
N ASP A 95 20.78 -18.93 28.75
CA ASP A 95 20.56 -19.75 29.94
C ASP A 95 19.66 -20.98 29.70
N ILE A 96 19.09 -21.12 28.49
CA ILE A 96 18.21 -22.23 28.13
C ILE A 96 19.03 -23.29 27.41
N VAL A 97 19.75 -24.09 28.18
CA VAL A 97 20.35 -25.35 27.71
C VAL A 97 19.29 -26.43 27.82
N THR A 98 18.62 -26.71 26.70
CA THR A 98 17.80 -27.91 26.43
C THR A 98 16.89 -28.34 27.59
N VAL A 99 15.72 -27.74 27.70
CA VAL A 99 14.58 -28.35 28.38
C VAL A 99 13.66 -28.88 27.27
N ASP A 100 13.31 -30.16 27.31
CA ASP A 100 12.34 -30.84 26.43
C ASP A 100 12.72 -31.13 24.96
N GLY A 101 14.00 -31.32 24.64
CA GLY A 101 14.40 -31.82 23.31
C GLY A 101 14.23 -30.81 22.17
N HIS A 102 13.97 -29.54 22.49
CA HIS A 102 14.02 -28.43 21.55
C HIS A 102 15.49 -28.05 21.31
N SER A 103 16.02 -28.48 20.16
CA SER A 103 17.36 -28.09 19.69
C SER A 103 17.40 -26.58 19.41
N LEU A 104 18.41 -25.90 19.97
CA LEU A 104 18.69 -24.46 19.84
C LEU A 104 19.10 -24.02 18.42
N ALA A 105 18.82 -24.83 17.39
CA ALA A 105 19.45 -24.70 16.08
C ALA A 105 18.53 -24.72 14.87
N ALA A 106 17.21 -24.79 15.05
CA ALA A 106 16.28 -24.79 13.92
C ALA A 106 15.46 -23.49 13.91
N PRO A 107 15.83 -22.45 13.13
CA PRO A 107 15.07 -21.21 13.04
C PRO A 107 13.65 -21.36 12.45
N PHE A 108 13.35 -22.51 11.85
CA PHE A 108 12.08 -22.79 11.18
C PHE A 108 11.48 -24.14 11.62
N ASP A 109 10.14 -24.21 11.71
CA ASP A 109 9.38 -25.45 11.99
C ASP A 109 8.91 -26.10 10.70
N GLN A 110 8.47 -25.28 9.74
CA GLN A 110 7.86 -25.73 8.50
C GLN A 110 8.14 -24.71 7.41
N LEU A 111 8.65 -25.20 6.28
CA LEU A 111 8.70 -24.48 5.02
C LEU A 111 7.57 -25.08 4.17
N THR A 112 6.66 -24.25 3.67
CA THR A 112 5.56 -24.70 2.82
C THR A 112 5.74 -24.09 1.44
N ASP A 113 5.67 -24.91 0.40
CA ASP A 113 5.75 -24.47 -1.00
C ASP A 113 4.37 -24.54 -1.65
N ASN A 114 4.11 -23.66 -2.62
CA ASN A 114 3.01 -23.75 -3.57
C ASN A 114 1.61 -23.97 -2.94
N ILE A 115 1.29 -23.27 -1.87
CA ILE A 115 -0.08 -23.24 -1.32
C ILE A 115 -0.99 -22.58 -2.35
N GLU A 116 -1.99 -23.32 -2.83
CA GLU A 116 -3.02 -22.75 -3.71
C GLU A 116 -3.92 -21.79 -2.92
N VAL A 117 -4.05 -20.55 -3.40
CA VAL A 117 -4.86 -19.51 -2.75
C VAL A 117 -5.90 -18.99 -3.72
N THR A 118 -7.18 -19.13 -3.35
CA THR A 118 -8.29 -18.57 -4.12
C THR A 118 -8.12 -17.06 -4.29
N GLY A 119 -8.14 -16.59 -5.53
CA GLY A 119 -7.97 -15.17 -5.87
C GLY A 119 -6.53 -14.67 -5.82
N GLY A 120 -5.56 -15.55 -5.58
CA GLY A 120 -4.12 -15.28 -5.65
C GLY A 120 -3.40 -16.26 -6.59
N GLN A 121 -2.07 -16.20 -6.55
CA GLN A 121 -1.19 -17.21 -7.14
C GLN A 121 -0.88 -18.30 -6.12
N ALA A 122 -0.29 -19.40 -6.58
CA ALA A 122 0.38 -20.34 -5.67
C ALA A 122 1.40 -19.55 -4.84
N SER A 123 1.46 -19.81 -3.54
CA SER A 123 2.27 -19.00 -2.62
C SER A 123 2.91 -19.84 -1.54
N ASP A 124 4.03 -19.37 -1.03
CA ASP A 124 4.79 -20.04 0.00
C ASP A 124 4.25 -19.72 1.39
N GLY A 125 4.66 -20.54 2.35
CA GLY A 125 4.44 -20.34 3.76
C GLY A 125 5.72 -20.59 4.55
N LEU A 126 5.86 -19.88 5.67
CA LEU A 126 7.00 -20.02 6.56
C LEU A 126 6.56 -19.94 8.01
N THR A 127 6.94 -20.95 8.79
CA THR A 127 6.83 -20.89 10.25
C THR A 127 8.20 -20.61 10.85
N VAL A 128 8.37 -19.40 11.39
CA VAL A 128 9.58 -19.01 12.12
C VAL A 128 9.43 -19.30 13.61
N ARG A 129 10.52 -19.73 14.24
CA ARG A 129 10.59 -19.85 15.71
C ARG A 129 11.69 -19.01 16.33
N TYR A 130 11.46 -18.56 17.54
CA TYR A 130 12.46 -17.93 18.40
C TYR A 130 12.00 -17.95 19.86
N TYR A 131 12.91 -17.77 20.81
CA TYR A 131 12.56 -17.64 22.22
C TYR A 131 11.89 -16.29 22.50
N GLY A 132 10.76 -16.28 23.19
CA GLY A 132 10.03 -15.05 23.47
C GLY A 132 8.73 -15.29 24.23
N GLU A 133 8.06 -14.19 24.58
CA GLU A 133 6.86 -14.27 25.43
C GLU A 133 5.55 -14.35 24.63
N GLU A 134 5.47 -13.72 23.47
CA GLU A 134 4.23 -13.56 22.71
C GLU A 134 4.46 -13.78 21.22
N ASN A 135 3.51 -14.49 20.58
CA ASN A 135 3.45 -14.61 19.12
C ASN A 135 2.81 -13.37 18.48
N CYS A 136 2.73 -13.34 17.16
CA CYS A 136 2.19 -12.22 16.40
C CYS A 136 0.70 -11.90 16.67
N ILE A 137 -0.03 -12.79 17.35
CA ILE A 137 -1.43 -12.58 17.77
C ILE A 137 -1.58 -12.35 19.28
N GLY A 138 -0.47 -12.32 20.02
CA GLY A 138 -0.42 -12.06 21.45
C GLY A 138 -0.56 -13.31 22.34
N ASP A 139 -0.59 -14.52 21.77
CA ASP A 139 -0.63 -15.74 22.58
C ASP A 139 0.75 -16.02 23.19
N LYS A 140 0.72 -16.51 24.44
CA LYS A 140 1.91 -16.86 25.21
C LYS A 140 2.17 -18.36 25.18
N PRO A 141 3.21 -18.83 24.46
CA PRO A 141 3.50 -20.25 24.40
C PRO A 141 4.07 -20.73 25.74
N ALA A 142 3.60 -21.90 26.21
CA ALA A 142 4.01 -22.45 27.50
C ALA A 142 5.46 -22.93 27.56
N ASP A 143 6.04 -23.27 26.40
CA ASP A 143 7.44 -23.68 26.22
C ASP A 143 8.39 -22.46 26.06
N GLY A 144 7.85 -21.23 26.04
CA GLY A 144 8.63 -20.01 25.76
C GLY A 144 9.12 -19.90 24.31
N ILE A 145 8.69 -20.80 23.41
CA ILE A 145 9.06 -20.80 22.01
C ILE A 145 7.93 -20.19 21.19
N VAL A 146 8.14 -18.95 20.76
CA VAL A 146 7.23 -18.27 19.85
C VAL A 146 7.32 -18.90 18.48
N ARG A 147 6.16 -19.20 17.89
CA ARG A 147 6.01 -19.67 16.52
C ARG A 147 5.09 -18.72 15.77
N ASN A 148 5.62 -18.10 14.72
CA ASN A 148 4.87 -17.22 13.83
C ASN A 148 4.82 -17.86 12.44
N GLN A 149 3.62 -18.28 12.03
CA GLN A 149 3.33 -18.83 10.71
C GLN A 149 2.82 -17.73 9.79
N TYR A 150 3.60 -17.44 8.75
CA TYR A 150 3.25 -16.52 7.68
C TYR A 150 2.81 -17.31 6.45
N GLN A 151 1.61 -17.02 5.96
CA GLN A 151 1.08 -17.61 4.73
C GLN A 151 -0.05 -16.76 4.17
N LEU A 152 -0.31 -16.90 2.87
CA LEU A 152 -1.49 -16.32 2.27
C LEU A 152 -2.73 -17.16 2.57
N GLN A 153 -3.84 -16.48 2.81
CA GLN A 153 -5.14 -17.11 2.93
C GLN A 153 -6.20 -16.26 2.24
N ALA A 154 -7.10 -16.91 1.50
CA ALA A 154 -8.26 -16.25 0.94
C ALA A 154 -9.24 -15.82 2.06
N THR A 155 -9.85 -14.65 1.88
CA THR A 155 -10.98 -14.21 2.70
C THR A 155 -12.31 -14.61 2.07
N ALA A 156 -13.41 -14.46 2.83
CA ALA A 156 -14.77 -14.69 2.32
C ALA A 156 -15.09 -13.83 1.08
N ASP A 157 -14.44 -12.67 0.94
CA ASP A 157 -14.58 -11.77 -0.21
C ASP A 157 -13.77 -12.21 -1.44
N GLY A 158 -13.07 -13.35 -1.36
CA GLY A 158 -12.28 -13.92 -2.46
C GLY A 158 -10.97 -13.19 -2.75
N LEU A 159 -10.56 -12.28 -1.85
CA LEU A 159 -9.28 -11.58 -1.95
C LEU A 159 -8.28 -12.19 -0.96
N PRO A 160 -7.04 -12.49 -1.41
CA PRO A 160 -6.02 -13.05 -0.54
C PRO A 160 -5.45 -12.00 0.42
N GLU A 161 -5.17 -12.43 1.64
CA GLU A 161 -4.51 -11.65 2.68
C GLU A 161 -3.28 -12.41 3.18
N LEU A 162 -2.21 -11.68 3.46
CA LEU A 162 -1.07 -12.24 4.18
C LEU A 162 -1.41 -12.26 5.65
N LYS A 163 -1.30 -13.43 6.27
CA LYS A 163 -1.66 -13.65 7.65
C LYS A 163 -0.49 -14.10 8.50
N CYS A 164 -0.54 -13.76 9.78
CA CYS A 164 0.31 -14.35 10.80
C CYS A 164 -0.55 -15.11 11.81
N ASN A 165 -0.31 -16.41 11.97
CA ASN A 165 -1.10 -17.29 12.86
C ASN A 165 -2.62 -17.14 12.66
N GLY A 166 -3.07 -16.90 11.42
CA GLY A 166 -4.48 -16.72 11.07
C GLY A 166 -5.04 -15.30 11.21
N ALA A 167 -4.32 -14.37 11.85
CA ALA A 167 -4.66 -12.95 11.89
C ALA A 167 -4.16 -12.21 10.65
N SER A 168 -4.95 -11.25 10.16
CA SER A 168 -4.61 -10.44 8.99
C SER A 168 -3.44 -9.51 9.29
N LEU A 169 -2.33 -9.65 8.54
CA LEU A 169 -1.22 -8.69 8.59
C LEU A 169 -1.47 -7.57 7.58
N ILE A 170 -1.70 -7.93 6.31
CA ILE A 170 -2.08 -6.99 5.25
C ILE A 170 -3.01 -7.66 4.24
N LYS A 171 -3.87 -6.83 3.62
CA LYS A 171 -4.82 -7.26 2.60
C LYS A 171 -4.25 -7.16 1.20
N ASN A 172 -4.90 -7.83 0.25
CA ASN A 172 -4.61 -7.80 -1.18
C ASN A 172 -3.18 -8.23 -1.52
N VAL A 173 -2.66 -9.21 -0.79
CA VAL A 173 -1.39 -9.83 -1.15
C VAL A 173 -1.71 -10.99 -2.07
N GLU A 174 -1.40 -10.85 -3.36
CA GLU A 174 -1.81 -11.81 -4.38
C GLU A 174 -0.78 -12.91 -4.63
N SER A 175 0.45 -12.73 -4.16
CA SER A 175 1.53 -13.72 -4.20
C SER A 175 2.49 -13.44 -3.03
N PHE A 176 2.98 -14.49 -2.38
CA PHE A 176 4.03 -14.46 -1.37
C PHE A 176 4.99 -15.61 -1.65
N GLN A 177 6.27 -15.30 -1.83
CA GLN A 177 7.29 -16.22 -2.31
C GLN A 177 8.56 -16.09 -1.47
N ILE A 178 9.25 -17.21 -1.25
CA ILE A 178 10.42 -17.29 -0.38
C ILE A 178 11.51 -18.15 -1.04
N ARG A 179 12.67 -17.54 -1.20
CA ARG A 179 13.91 -18.25 -1.55
C ARG A 179 14.82 -18.37 -0.35
N TYR A 180 15.48 -19.52 -0.27
CA TYR A 180 16.40 -19.88 0.78
C TYR A 180 17.83 -19.86 0.24
N GLY A 181 18.65 -18.96 0.78
CA GLY A 181 20.07 -18.87 0.46
C GLY A 181 20.85 -19.91 1.27
N VAL A 182 21.20 -21.01 0.62
CA VAL A 182 21.94 -22.13 1.19
C VAL A 182 23.41 -21.99 0.82
N LEU A 183 24.30 -22.12 1.81
CA LEU A 183 25.74 -22.16 1.56
C LEU A 183 26.12 -23.52 0.98
N THR A 184 26.75 -23.49 -0.20
CA THR A 184 27.32 -24.67 -0.86
C THR A 184 28.83 -24.53 -0.98
N ALA A 185 29.51 -25.59 -1.43
CA ALA A 185 30.94 -25.53 -1.78
C ALA A 185 31.26 -24.46 -2.84
N ASN A 186 30.26 -24.06 -3.65
CA ASN A 186 30.40 -23.04 -4.69
C ASN A 186 29.91 -21.65 -4.23
N GLY A 187 29.66 -21.45 -2.93
CA GLY A 187 29.12 -20.22 -2.35
C GLY A 187 27.61 -20.26 -2.11
N LEU A 188 27.03 -19.07 -1.88
CA LEU A 188 25.61 -18.90 -1.55
C LEU A 188 24.72 -19.10 -2.78
N GLN A 189 23.78 -20.05 -2.70
CA GLN A 189 22.81 -20.34 -3.76
C GLN A 189 21.39 -20.17 -3.24
N TYR A 190 20.53 -19.49 -4.01
CA TYR A 190 19.11 -19.33 -3.68
C TYR A 190 18.29 -20.45 -4.30
N VAL A 191 17.54 -21.16 -3.48
CA VAL A 191 16.70 -22.29 -3.88
C VAL A 191 15.31 -22.20 -3.25
N THR A 192 14.33 -22.92 -3.80
CA THR A 192 13.00 -23.09 -3.20
C THR A 192 13.06 -24.05 -2.02
N SER A 193 11.99 -24.15 -1.22
CA SER A 193 11.96 -25.03 -0.04
C SER A 193 12.21 -26.50 -0.37
N ASP A 194 11.75 -26.96 -1.54
CA ASP A 194 11.92 -28.34 -2.01
C ASP A 194 13.40 -28.77 -2.15
N SER A 195 14.29 -27.79 -2.32
CA SER A 195 15.73 -28.01 -2.52
C SER A 195 16.55 -27.75 -1.25
N VAL A 196 15.91 -27.42 -0.13
CA VAL A 196 16.60 -27.24 1.17
C VAL A 196 16.76 -28.60 1.83
N SER A 197 17.92 -29.24 1.61
CA SER A 197 18.24 -30.55 2.20
C SER A 197 18.66 -30.47 3.67
N ASP A 198 19.28 -29.37 4.08
CA ASP A 198 19.76 -29.13 5.44
C ASP A 198 19.54 -27.67 5.81
N ILE A 199 18.71 -27.45 6.84
CA ILE A 199 18.34 -26.10 7.32
C ILE A 199 19.55 -25.42 7.97
N SER A 200 20.55 -26.15 8.47
CA SER A 200 21.76 -25.58 9.08
C SER A 200 22.65 -24.82 8.08
N LEU A 201 22.55 -25.15 6.79
CA LEU A 201 23.31 -24.48 5.73
C LEU A 201 22.67 -23.16 5.27
N LEU A 202 21.53 -22.80 5.84
CA LEU A 202 20.73 -21.65 5.43
C LEU A 202 21.30 -20.36 6.04
N GLN A 203 21.73 -19.42 5.20
CA GLN A 203 22.31 -18.14 5.65
C GLN A 203 21.37 -16.97 5.45
N THR A 204 20.60 -16.97 4.37
CA THR A 204 19.75 -15.84 4.02
C THR A 204 18.36 -16.30 3.60
N LEU A 205 17.36 -15.48 3.89
CA LEU A 205 16.02 -15.58 3.31
C LEU A 205 15.81 -14.43 2.33
N GLN A 206 15.40 -14.71 1.12
CA GLN A 206 14.88 -13.71 0.20
C GLN A 206 13.37 -13.86 0.14
N ILE A 207 12.66 -12.89 0.69
CA ILE A 207 11.19 -12.86 0.67
C ILE A 207 10.73 -11.86 -0.37
N ALA A 208 9.63 -12.18 -1.04
CA ALA A 208 8.93 -11.23 -1.87
C ALA A 208 7.43 -11.46 -1.87
N PHE A 209 6.68 -10.38 -2.09
CA PHE A 209 5.23 -10.47 -2.23
C PHE A 209 4.70 -9.36 -3.14
N SER A 210 3.57 -9.62 -3.80
CA SER A 210 2.87 -8.62 -4.61
C SER A 210 1.65 -8.09 -3.87
N VAL A 211 1.52 -6.77 -3.77
CA VAL A 211 0.35 -6.09 -3.21
C VAL A 211 -0.43 -5.42 -4.32
N ALA A 212 -1.76 -5.63 -4.34
CA ALA A 212 -2.68 -4.96 -5.26
C ALA A 212 -3.48 -3.85 -4.55
N SER A 213 -3.83 -2.79 -5.28
CA SER A 213 -4.64 -1.69 -4.76
C SER A 213 -6.08 -2.13 -4.49
N ASP A 214 -6.73 -1.59 -3.47
CA ASP A 214 -8.16 -1.80 -3.24
C ASP A 214 -9.01 -1.28 -4.42
N GLU A 215 -8.58 -0.16 -5.01
CA GLU A 215 -9.25 0.47 -6.13
C GLU A 215 -9.03 -0.28 -7.46
N LYS A 216 -10.13 -0.46 -8.21
CA LYS A 216 -10.12 -0.99 -9.59
C LYS A 216 -10.17 0.13 -10.62
N ASN A 217 -9.73 -0.18 -11.84
CA ASN A 217 -9.68 0.75 -12.98
C ASN A 217 -8.90 2.04 -12.69
N VAL A 218 -7.81 1.93 -11.94
CA VAL A 218 -6.86 3.04 -11.69
C VAL A 218 -5.73 3.05 -12.72
N ILE A 219 -5.43 1.88 -13.28
CA ILE A 219 -4.50 1.70 -14.41
C ILE A 219 -5.22 1.05 -15.60
N ASP A 220 -4.52 1.00 -16.73
CA ASP A 220 -4.97 0.27 -17.90
C ASP A 220 -5.20 -1.22 -17.58
N LYS A 221 -6.13 -1.82 -18.32
CA LYS A 221 -6.43 -3.24 -18.21
C LYS A 221 -5.49 -4.06 -19.11
N ASN A 222 -5.32 -5.34 -18.79
CA ASN A 222 -4.39 -6.25 -19.47
C ASN A 222 -2.93 -5.87 -19.22
N VAL A 223 -2.59 -5.71 -17.95
CA VAL A 223 -1.22 -5.43 -17.50
C VAL A 223 -0.57 -6.74 -17.10
N SER A 224 0.70 -6.90 -17.48
CA SER A 224 1.51 -8.05 -17.05
C SER A 224 2.53 -7.62 -15.99
N LEU A 225 2.72 -8.47 -14.99
CA LEU A 225 3.83 -8.41 -14.06
C LEU A 225 4.81 -9.53 -14.39
N ASN A 226 6.11 -9.27 -14.18
CA ASN A 226 7.18 -10.24 -14.43
C ASN A 226 7.19 -11.44 -13.44
N GLY A 227 6.23 -11.50 -12.50
CA GLY A 227 6.18 -12.50 -11.43
C GLY A 227 6.86 -12.04 -10.13
N VAL A 228 6.82 -12.90 -9.12
CA VAL A 228 7.48 -12.73 -7.82
C VAL A 228 8.52 -13.86 -7.63
N LEU A 229 9.81 -13.52 -7.61
CA LEU A 229 10.92 -14.49 -7.46
C LEU A 229 10.95 -15.62 -8.51
N ASP A 230 10.57 -16.84 -8.13
CA ASP A 230 10.55 -18.05 -8.96
C ASP A 230 9.32 -18.16 -9.85
N GLU A 231 8.34 -17.30 -9.60
CA GLU A 231 7.12 -17.23 -10.35
C GLU A 231 7.34 -16.67 -11.77
N GLY A 232 6.61 -17.24 -12.73
CA GLY A 232 6.52 -16.72 -14.08
C GLY A 232 5.68 -15.44 -14.18
N PRO A 233 5.64 -14.77 -15.34
CA PRO A 233 4.85 -13.57 -15.52
C PRO A 233 3.35 -13.87 -15.46
N TYR A 234 2.59 -12.96 -14.84
CA TYR A 234 1.13 -13.03 -14.74
C TYR A 234 0.46 -11.88 -15.48
N SER A 235 -0.77 -12.11 -15.92
CA SER A 235 -1.58 -11.12 -16.64
C SER A 235 -2.83 -10.79 -15.84
N PHE A 236 -3.15 -9.49 -15.70
CA PHE A 236 -4.29 -9.01 -14.94
C PHE A 236 -5.18 -8.10 -15.80
N ASN A 237 -6.50 -8.28 -15.69
CA ASN A 237 -7.51 -7.52 -16.46
C ASN A 237 -8.47 -6.70 -15.57
N ASP A 238 -8.10 -6.47 -14.31
CA ASP A 238 -8.95 -5.79 -13.32
C ASP A 238 -8.65 -4.29 -13.16
N GLY A 239 -7.57 -3.80 -13.78
CA GLY A 239 -7.14 -2.41 -13.71
C GLY A 239 -6.71 -1.97 -12.30
N ARG A 240 -6.29 -2.91 -11.44
CA ARG A 240 -5.72 -2.61 -10.11
C ARG A 240 -4.23 -2.32 -10.25
N TYR A 241 -3.75 -1.30 -9.55
CA TYR A 241 -2.32 -1.05 -9.43
C TYR A 241 -1.67 -2.13 -8.57
N ARG A 242 -0.49 -2.62 -8.96
CA ARG A 242 0.24 -3.67 -8.24
C ARG A 242 1.70 -3.29 -8.07
N LYS A 243 2.28 -3.76 -6.99
CA LYS A 243 3.72 -3.61 -6.74
C LYS A 243 4.28 -4.84 -6.03
N VAL A 244 5.45 -5.27 -6.49
CA VAL A 244 6.24 -6.31 -5.84
C VAL A 244 7.19 -5.66 -4.83
N PHE A 245 7.22 -6.22 -3.63
CA PHE A 245 8.17 -5.88 -2.58
C PHE A 245 9.09 -7.06 -2.38
N THR A 246 10.40 -6.80 -2.27
CA THR A 246 11.42 -7.84 -2.09
C THR A 246 12.40 -7.38 -1.03
N SER A 247 12.83 -8.30 -0.17
CA SER A 247 13.89 -8.07 0.80
C SER A 247 14.72 -9.33 0.99
N THR A 248 15.99 -9.14 1.33
CA THR A 248 16.90 -10.23 1.71
C THR A 248 17.29 -10.05 3.16
N ILE A 249 17.09 -11.09 3.95
CA ILE A 249 17.30 -11.15 5.39
C ILE A 249 18.45 -12.11 5.65
N VAL A 250 19.45 -11.67 6.41
CA VAL A 250 20.49 -12.57 6.93
C VAL A 250 20.00 -13.21 8.22
N LEU A 251 20.22 -14.51 8.36
CA LEU A 251 19.90 -15.26 9.57
C LEU A 251 21.12 -15.30 10.49
N ASN A 252 21.00 -14.64 11.64
CA ASN A 252 22.11 -14.52 12.58
C ASN A 252 22.14 -15.65 13.61
N ASN A 253 21.03 -16.36 13.81
CA ASN A 253 20.88 -17.35 14.89
C ASN A 253 20.56 -18.76 14.34
N ASN A 254 21.15 -19.17 13.22
CA ASN A 254 20.90 -20.51 12.63
C ASN A 254 21.66 -21.67 13.34
N GLY A 255 21.99 -21.50 14.63
CA GLY A 255 22.50 -22.50 15.58
C GLY A 255 23.55 -23.53 15.17
N HIS A 256 24.29 -23.35 14.08
CA HIS A 256 25.46 -24.17 13.78
C HIS A 256 26.52 -23.39 12.99
N GLN A 257 27.79 -23.59 13.33
CA GLN A 257 28.86 -23.19 12.43
C GLN A 257 28.81 -24.09 11.19
N PRO A 258 29.01 -23.57 9.97
CA PRO A 258 29.14 -24.41 8.78
C PRO A 258 30.22 -25.47 9.01
N PRO A 259 30.09 -26.70 8.48
CA PRO A 259 31.15 -27.70 8.59
C PRO A 259 32.48 -27.13 8.09
N ASP A 260 33.59 -27.43 8.77
CA ASP A 260 34.94 -26.87 8.51
C ASP A 260 35.35 -26.93 7.03
N SER A 261 34.86 -27.91 6.27
CA SER A 261 35.07 -28.05 4.82
C SER A 261 34.50 -26.92 3.96
N LEU A 262 33.55 -26.14 4.50
CA LEU A 262 32.94 -24.97 3.86
C LEU A 262 33.51 -23.65 4.39
N LEU A 263 34.41 -23.70 5.39
CA LEU A 263 35.06 -22.54 6.01
C LEU A 263 36.42 -22.20 5.40
N VAL A 264 36.72 -22.71 4.20
CA VAL A 264 37.97 -22.36 3.52
C VAL A 264 37.86 -20.94 2.97
N SER A 265 38.46 -20.00 3.68
CA SER A 265 38.81 -18.68 3.15
C SER A 265 40.28 -18.67 2.69
N GLU A 266 40.51 -17.87 1.66
CA GLU A 266 41.78 -17.58 0.97
C GLU A 266 42.96 -17.25 1.90
#